data_AF-A0A9P9CJP0-F1
#
_entry.id   AF-A0A9P9CJP0-F1
#
_cell.length_a   1.000
_cell.length_b   1.000
_cell.length_c   1.000
_cell.angle_alpha   90.00
_cell.angle_beta   90.00
_cell.angle_gamma   90.00
#
_symmetry.space_group_name_H-M   'P 1'
#
loop_
_entity.id
_entity.type
_entity.pdbx_description
1 polymer ?
#
loop_
_entity_poly.entity_id
_entity_poly.type
_entity_poly.pdbx_seq_one_letter_code
_entity_poly.pdbx_strand_id
1 'polypeptide(L)'
;MDERLAEALQPLCIDADTCEPYLRLAAPYQHIVVTPYRRSDAQALIGHLNDQKVVMNLEGPPYPYLAEHAEWWLEKVLSEHGRIIQNLQNGRQPDGLPVAVIRDISHVSIAEALMIGVCCIERHNYFNTEPAGARQTALMEENAARDPGDPLIMYTVGDWLASAYHRQGIMPAVLGALMQTWAIPRLGMKQVLACAFVGNRASIRVFEKNGFKHIGDVPDLVPMPESKGGGMRSVHVVEWRLDERK
;
A
#
# COMPACT_ATOMS: atom_id res chain seq x y z
N MET A 1 -17.60 -8.37 16.62
CA MET A 1 -17.12 -9.15 15.47
C MET A 1 -17.24 -10.65 15.79
N ASP A 2 -17.57 -11.52 14.81
CA ASP A 2 -17.62 -12.99 15.01
C ASP A 2 -16.21 -13.52 15.38
N GLU A 3 -16.12 -14.43 16.35
CA GLU A 3 -14.87 -15.08 16.81
C GLU A 3 -14.11 -15.72 15.65
N ARG A 4 -14.82 -16.33 14.69
CA ARG A 4 -14.19 -16.93 13.50
C ARG A 4 -13.49 -15.90 12.61
N LEU A 5 -14.07 -14.71 12.50
CA LEU A 5 -13.44 -13.63 11.76
C LEU A 5 -12.23 -13.07 12.52
N ALA A 6 -12.32 -12.96 13.85
CA ALA A 6 -11.19 -12.54 14.68
C ALA A 6 -10.00 -13.49 14.53
N GLU A 7 -10.25 -14.81 14.51
CA GLU A 7 -9.24 -15.83 14.25
C GLU A 7 -8.67 -15.71 12.83
N ALA A 8 -9.53 -15.55 11.82
CA ALA A 8 -9.09 -15.38 10.43
C ALA A 8 -8.27 -14.09 10.20
N LEU A 9 -8.37 -13.10 11.08
CA LEU A 9 -7.62 -11.84 11.04
C LEU A 9 -6.29 -11.89 11.81
N GLN A 10 -5.94 -12.99 12.48
CA GLN A 10 -4.63 -13.10 13.13
C GLN A 10 -3.46 -13.01 12.12
N PRO A 11 -2.38 -12.30 12.39
CA PRO A 11 -1.94 -11.81 13.70
C PRO A 11 -2.34 -10.36 13.99
N LEU A 12 -3.31 -9.80 13.27
CA LEU A 12 -3.76 -8.43 13.53
C LEU A 12 -4.50 -8.36 14.87
N CYS A 13 -4.36 -7.23 15.54
CA CYS A 13 -5.11 -6.93 16.74
C CYS A 13 -6.52 -6.49 16.35
N ILE A 14 -7.48 -6.65 17.26
CA ILE A 14 -8.83 -6.11 17.11
C ILE A 14 -8.99 -4.96 18.09
N ASP A 15 -9.39 -3.80 17.59
CA ASP A 15 -9.69 -2.66 18.45
C ASP A 15 -11.01 -2.90 19.20
N ALA A 16 -11.02 -2.65 20.51
CA ALA A 16 -12.19 -2.96 21.33
C ALA A 16 -13.36 -2.00 21.06
N ASP A 17 -13.07 -0.76 20.64
CA ASP A 17 -14.07 0.29 20.46
C ASP A 17 -14.64 0.24 19.04
N THR A 18 -13.79 0.14 18.02
CA THR A 18 -14.24 0.11 16.61
C THR A 18 -14.58 -1.29 16.12
N CYS A 19 -14.14 -2.35 16.81
CA CYS A 19 -14.17 -3.74 16.34
C CYS A 19 -13.43 -3.96 15.01
N GLU A 20 -12.57 -3.04 14.58
CA GLU A 20 -11.78 -3.15 13.34
C GLU A 20 -10.46 -3.89 13.61
N PRO A 21 -9.94 -4.65 12.62
CA PRO A 21 -8.57 -5.14 12.68
C PRO A 21 -7.58 -3.98 12.56
N TYR A 22 -6.47 -4.06 13.27
CA TYR A 22 -5.37 -3.11 13.12
C TYR A 22 -4.01 -3.77 13.34
N LEU A 23 -2.99 -3.19 12.73
CA LEU A 23 -1.59 -3.49 12.98
C LEU A 23 -1.01 -2.38 13.88
N ARG A 24 -0.39 -2.74 15.00
CA ARG A 24 0.39 -1.80 15.80
C ARG A 24 1.87 -1.98 15.52
N LEU A 25 2.60 -0.89 15.29
CA LEU A 25 4.04 -0.98 15.10
C LEU A 25 4.78 -1.20 16.42
N ALA A 26 5.97 -1.80 16.33
CA ALA A 26 6.88 -1.93 17.46
C ALA A 26 7.53 -0.58 17.83
N ALA A 27 8.20 -0.54 18.99
CA ALA A 27 8.97 0.64 19.39
C ALA A 27 10.02 1.02 18.32
N PRO A 28 10.26 2.33 18.08
CA PRO A 28 9.72 3.49 18.77
C PRO A 28 8.34 3.99 18.24
N TYR A 29 7.73 3.30 17.27
CA TYR A 29 6.54 3.76 16.57
C TYR A 29 5.22 3.19 17.12
N GLN A 30 5.15 2.84 18.41
CA GLN A 30 3.94 2.24 19.02
C GLN A 30 2.68 3.13 18.95
N HIS A 31 2.87 4.42 18.70
CA HIS A 31 1.82 5.41 18.45
C HIS A 31 1.32 5.40 16.99
N ILE A 32 1.92 4.63 16.11
CA ILE A 32 1.47 4.44 14.73
C ILE A 32 0.74 3.10 14.63
N VAL A 33 -0.45 3.15 14.05
CA VAL A 33 -1.26 1.97 13.72
C VAL A 33 -1.63 1.96 12.25
N VAL A 34 -1.90 0.77 11.71
CA VAL A 34 -2.46 0.59 10.36
C VAL A 34 -3.85 -0.02 10.48
N THR A 35 -4.86 0.64 9.94
CA THR A 35 -6.28 0.26 10.01
C THR A 35 -6.88 0.05 8.62
N PRO A 36 -8.15 -0.38 8.50
CA PRO A 36 -8.89 -0.31 7.26
C PRO A 36 -9.18 1.15 6.87
N TYR A 37 -9.60 1.33 5.61
CA TYR A 37 -10.20 2.56 5.13
C TYR A 37 -11.55 2.82 5.81
N ARG A 38 -11.86 4.10 6.01
CA ARG A 38 -13.16 4.57 6.50
C ARG A 38 -13.73 5.59 5.53
N ARG A 39 -15.07 5.67 5.44
CA ARG A 39 -15.73 6.73 4.64
C ARG A 39 -15.36 8.13 5.12
N SER A 40 -15.08 8.29 6.41
CA SER A 40 -14.65 9.55 7.02
C SER A 40 -13.24 10.00 6.59
N ASP A 41 -12.44 9.13 5.96
CA ASP A 41 -11.09 9.49 5.50
C ASP A 41 -11.10 10.46 4.31
N ALA A 42 -12.26 10.74 3.70
CA ALA A 42 -12.40 11.60 2.52
C ALA A 42 -11.76 12.99 2.72
N GLN A 43 -12.02 13.63 3.86
CA GLN A 43 -11.48 14.97 4.14
C GLN A 43 -9.95 14.96 4.30
N ALA A 44 -9.40 13.92 4.93
CA ALA A 44 -7.96 13.75 5.09
C ALA A 44 -7.27 13.48 3.74
N LEU A 45 -7.88 12.65 2.89
CA LEU A 45 -7.41 12.41 1.51
C LEU A 45 -7.35 13.72 0.72
N ILE A 46 -8.42 14.51 0.72
CA ILE A 46 -8.45 15.80 0.02
C ILE A 46 -7.36 16.73 0.54
N GLY A 47 -7.18 16.81 1.87
CA GLY A 47 -6.15 17.65 2.47
C GLY A 47 -4.74 17.22 2.08
N HIS A 48 -4.41 15.94 2.25
CA HIS A 48 -3.05 15.43 2.03
C HIS A 48 -2.68 15.30 0.55
N LEU A 49 -3.61 14.93 -0.32
CA LEU A 49 -3.35 14.76 -1.76
C LEU A 49 -3.38 16.08 -2.54
N ASN A 50 -3.69 17.21 -1.89
CA ASN A 50 -3.42 18.54 -2.43
C ASN A 50 -2.10 19.16 -1.94
N ASP A 51 -1.37 18.48 -1.04
CA ASP A 51 0.01 18.88 -0.69
C ASP A 51 0.97 18.46 -1.81
N GLN A 52 1.57 19.43 -2.48
CA GLN A 52 2.54 19.20 -3.55
C GLN A 52 3.75 18.37 -3.11
N LYS A 53 4.12 18.40 -1.82
CA LYS A 53 5.20 17.55 -1.28
C LYS A 53 4.85 16.07 -1.29
N VAL A 54 3.56 15.74 -1.39
CA VAL A 54 3.04 14.36 -1.48
C VAL A 54 2.72 14.04 -2.94
N VAL A 55 1.74 14.73 -3.53
CA VAL A 55 1.09 14.31 -4.79
C VAL A 55 2.00 14.37 -6.03
N MET A 56 3.02 15.23 -6.05
CA MET A 56 3.95 15.35 -7.18
C MET A 56 4.87 14.15 -7.34
N ASN A 57 4.96 13.30 -6.31
CA ASN A 57 5.70 12.04 -6.36
C ASN A 57 4.80 10.81 -6.56
N LEU A 58 3.50 11.02 -6.76
CA LEU A 58 2.53 9.95 -6.98
C LEU A 58 2.08 9.95 -8.44
N GLU A 59 1.94 8.76 -9.01
CA GLU A 59 1.40 8.56 -10.35
C GLU A 59 -0.12 8.86 -10.36
N GLY A 60 -0.90 8.05 -9.62
CA GLY A 60 -2.34 7.94 -9.77
C GLY A 60 -3.20 9.17 -9.40
N PRO A 61 -3.09 9.76 -8.18
CA PRO A 61 -4.06 10.74 -7.73
C PRO A 61 -4.07 12.00 -8.62
N PRO A 62 -5.21 12.43 -9.17
CA PRO A 62 -5.28 13.67 -9.94
C PRO A 62 -4.88 14.88 -9.10
N TYR A 63 -4.41 15.93 -9.77
CA TYR A 63 -4.08 17.20 -9.13
C TYR A 63 -4.78 18.35 -9.89
N PRO A 64 -5.53 19.23 -9.21
CA PRO A 64 -5.92 19.16 -7.79
C PRO A 64 -6.79 17.94 -7.47
N TYR A 65 -6.74 17.48 -6.21
CA TYR A 65 -7.51 16.33 -5.75
C TYR A 65 -8.85 16.79 -5.16
N LEU A 66 -9.95 16.47 -5.85
CA LEU A 66 -11.30 16.94 -5.53
C LEU A 66 -12.07 15.94 -4.66
N ALA A 67 -13.19 16.39 -4.10
CA ALA A 67 -14.07 15.55 -3.29
C ALA A 67 -14.60 14.33 -4.07
N GLU A 68 -14.98 14.51 -5.33
CA GLU A 68 -15.42 13.43 -6.20
C GLU A 68 -14.34 12.35 -6.41
N HIS A 69 -13.06 12.73 -6.44
CA HIS A 69 -11.95 11.78 -6.53
C HIS A 69 -11.81 10.97 -5.23
N ALA A 70 -12.00 11.62 -4.08
CA ALA A 70 -11.96 10.97 -2.78
C ALA A 70 -13.13 9.99 -2.61
N GLU A 71 -14.34 10.40 -3.00
CA GLU A 71 -15.55 9.57 -2.97
C GLU A 71 -15.40 8.33 -3.83
N TRP A 72 -15.00 8.51 -5.10
CA TRP A 72 -14.75 7.41 -6.03
C TRP A 72 -13.67 6.45 -5.52
N TRP A 73 -12.55 7.00 -5.01
CA TRP A 73 -11.46 6.18 -4.47
C TRP A 73 -11.91 5.36 -3.27
N LEU A 74 -12.61 6.00 -2.32
CA LEU A 74 -13.12 5.34 -1.12
C LEU A 74 -14.15 4.26 -1.46
N GLU A 75 -15.05 4.49 -2.42
CA GLU A 75 -15.98 3.47 -2.89
C GLU A 75 -15.24 2.23 -3.41
N LYS A 76 -14.23 2.43 -4.25
CA LYS A 76 -13.40 1.36 -4.79
C LYS A 76 -12.71 0.56 -3.69
N VAL A 77 -11.93 1.22 -2.83
CA VAL A 77 -11.10 0.51 -1.81
C VAL A 77 -11.95 -0.13 -0.71
N LEU A 78 -13.09 0.47 -0.35
CA LEU A 78 -14.01 -0.13 0.62
C LEU A 78 -14.69 -1.38 0.05
N SER A 79 -15.01 -1.39 -1.25
CA SER A 79 -15.53 -2.58 -1.94
C SER A 79 -14.48 -3.70 -1.96
N GLU A 80 -13.24 -3.38 -2.34
CA GLU A 80 -12.12 -4.33 -2.36
C GLU A 80 -11.83 -4.90 -0.96
N HIS A 81 -11.76 -4.05 0.07
CA HIS A 81 -11.58 -4.48 1.46
C HIS A 81 -12.74 -5.35 1.94
N GLY A 82 -13.99 -4.98 1.61
CA GLY A 82 -15.18 -5.77 1.96
C GLY A 82 -15.09 -7.20 1.42
N ARG A 83 -14.61 -7.35 0.17
CA ARG A 83 -14.38 -8.65 -0.46
C ARG A 83 -13.29 -9.46 0.24
N ILE A 84 -12.19 -8.83 0.65
CA ILE A 84 -11.11 -9.49 1.42
C ILE A 84 -11.65 -10.02 2.76
N ILE A 85 -12.39 -9.19 3.50
CA ILE A 85 -13.00 -9.58 4.78
C ILE A 85 -14.00 -10.72 4.57
N GLN A 86 -14.84 -10.65 3.54
CA GLN A 86 -15.80 -11.71 3.23
C GLN A 86 -15.11 -13.04 2.87
N ASN A 87 -14.02 -13.01 2.11
CA ASN A 87 -13.22 -14.20 1.81
C ASN A 87 -12.69 -14.85 3.10
N LEU A 88 -12.14 -14.04 4.02
CA LEU A 88 -11.66 -14.51 5.32
C LEU A 88 -12.77 -15.13 6.16
N GLN A 89 -13.95 -14.50 6.23
CA GLN A 89 -15.12 -15.04 6.94
C GLN A 89 -15.55 -16.42 6.40
N ASN A 90 -15.37 -16.63 5.09
CA ASN A 90 -15.71 -17.89 4.42
C ASN A 90 -14.58 -18.93 4.48
N GLY A 91 -13.52 -18.69 5.27
CA GLY A 91 -12.36 -19.59 5.40
C GLY A 91 -11.49 -19.69 4.14
N ARG A 92 -11.59 -18.72 3.22
CA ARG A 92 -10.75 -18.66 2.01
C ARG A 92 -9.42 -17.98 2.32
N GLN A 93 -8.41 -18.28 1.51
CA GLN A 93 -7.14 -17.57 1.55
C GLN A 93 -7.35 -16.08 1.23
N PRO A 94 -6.72 -15.16 1.98
CA PRO A 94 -6.76 -13.75 1.65
C PRO A 94 -5.99 -13.48 0.36
N ASP A 95 -6.47 -12.52 -0.41
CA ASP A 95 -5.84 -12.08 -1.66
C ASP A 95 -5.51 -10.58 -1.66
N GLY A 96 -5.48 -9.98 -0.47
CA GLY A 96 -5.05 -8.61 -0.23
C GLY A 96 -4.88 -8.31 1.26
N LEU A 97 -4.51 -7.07 1.58
CA LEU A 97 -4.37 -6.62 2.96
C LEU A 97 -5.74 -6.20 3.54
N PRO A 98 -6.09 -6.64 4.77
CA PRO A 98 -7.29 -6.13 5.45
C PRO A 98 -7.10 -4.71 6.01
N VAL A 99 -5.85 -4.24 6.12
CA VAL A 99 -5.47 -2.92 6.64
C VAL A 99 -4.43 -2.27 5.74
N ALA A 100 -4.52 -0.95 5.55
CA ALA A 100 -3.59 -0.18 4.70
C ALA A 100 -3.42 1.28 5.14
N VAL A 101 -4.33 1.80 5.97
CA VAL A 101 -4.39 3.21 6.35
C VAL A 101 -3.55 3.47 7.59
N ILE A 102 -2.57 4.36 7.47
CA ILE A 102 -1.67 4.74 8.55
C ILE A 102 -2.34 5.84 9.39
N ARG A 103 -2.36 5.66 10.71
CA ARG A 103 -2.91 6.62 11.69
C ARG A 103 -1.93 6.84 12.83
N ASP A 104 -1.89 8.07 13.34
CA ASP A 104 -1.15 8.44 14.55
C ASP A 104 -2.13 8.60 15.71
N ILE A 105 -1.91 7.82 16.77
CA ILE A 105 -2.75 7.74 17.98
C ILE A 105 -2.02 8.29 19.21
N SER A 106 -1.02 9.16 19.02
CA SER A 106 -0.26 9.75 20.14
C SER A 106 -1.14 10.47 21.16
N HIS A 107 -2.29 11.01 20.72
CA HIS A 107 -3.14 11.87 21.54
C HIS A 107 -4.64 11.53 21.47
N VAL A 108 -5.03 10.51 20.69
CA VAL A 108 -6.43 10.17 20.39
C VAL A 108 -6.59 8.66 20.28
N SER A 109 -7.83 8.18 20.38
CA SER A 109 -8.16 6.76 20.17
C SER A 109 -8.02 6.34 18.69
N ILE A 110 -8.02 5.03 18.41
CA ILE A 110 -8.06 4.52 17.02
C ILE A 110 -9.34 4.98 16.30
N ALA A 111 -10.46 5.10 17.00
CA ALA A 111 -11.73 5.56 16.44
C ALA A 111 -11.64 7.01 15.94
N GLU A 112 -10.92 7.88 16.65
CA GLU A 112 -10.83 9.32 16.38
C GLU A 112 -9.64 9.69 15.48
N ALA A 113 -8.61 8.85 15.43
CA ALA A 113 -7.39 9.15 14.68
C ALA A 113 -7.67 9.32 13.17
N LEU A 114 -7.15 10.41 12.61
CA LEU A 114 -7.25 10.70 11.19
C LEU A 114 -6.22 9.90 10.38
N MET A 115 -6.54 9.65 9.11
CA MET A 115 -5.60 9.10 8.15
C MET A 115 -4.44 10.07 7.96
N ILE A 116 -3.20 9.57 8.09
CA ILE A 116 -1.98 10.33 7.80
C ILE A 116 -1.19 9.74 6.63
N GLY A 117 -1.64 8.64 6.05
CA GLY A 117 -0.97 7.97 4.94
C GLY A 117 -1.56 6.62 4.61
N VAL A 118 -1.00 5.98 3.59
CA VAL A 118 -1.35 4.64 3.15
C VAL A 118 -0.08 3.87 2.82
N CYS A 119 -0.06 2.59 3.14
CA CYS A 119 0.88 1.62 2.61
C CYS A 119 0.09 0.37 2.20
N CYS A 120 0.08 0.03 0.91
CA CYS A 120 -0.58 -1.15 0.40
C CYS A 120 0.41 -2.12 -0.24
N ILE A 121 0.04 -3.40 -0.23
CA ILE A 121 0.70 -4.48 -0.95
C ILE A 121 -0.39 -5.15 -1.78
N GLU A 122 -0.25 -5.10 -3.09
CA GLU A 122 -1.25 -5.60 -4.03
C GLU A 122 -0.59 -6.35 -5.19
N ARG A 123 -1.38 -7.04 -6.01
CA ARG A 123 -0.83 -7.74 -7.19
C ARG A 123 -0.29 -6.72 -8.19
N HIS A 124 0.91 -6.98 -8.69
CA HIS A 124 1.56 -6.15 -9.69
C HIS A 124 0.79 -6.17 -11.01
N ASN A 125 0.49 -4.99 -11.57
CA ASN A 125 -0.18 -4.82 -12.87
C ASN A 125 0.78 -4.48 -14.03
N TYR A 126 2.06 -4.21 -13.72
CA TYR A 126 3.16 -3.95 -14.66
C TYR A 126 3.06 -2.60 -15.40
N PHE A 127 2.09 -1.74 -15.06
CA PHE A 127 1.92 -0.43 -15.68
C PHE A 127 3.08 0.54 -15.43
N ASN A 128 3.76 0.38 -14.30
CA ASN A 128 4.84 1.27 -13.85
C ASN A 128 6.21 0.58 -13.77
N THR A 129 6.35 -0.62 -14.34
CA THR A 129 7.65 -1.31 -14.45
C THR A 129 7.95 -1.87 -15.85
N GLU A 130 6.96 -1.98 -16.72
CA GLU A 130 7.10 -2.46 -18.10
C GLU A 130 6.46 -1.47 -19.07
N PRO A 131 7.06 -1.18 -20.25
CA PRO A 131 6.44 -0.35 -21.27
C PRO A 131 5.09 -0.91 -21.74
N ALA A 132 4.16 -0.01 -22.06
CA ALA A 132 2.84 -0.40 -22.58
C ALA A 132 2.97 -1.24 -23.87
N GLY A 133 2.31 -2.40 -23.89
CA GLY A 133 2.32 -3.30 -25.04
C GLY A 133 1.97 -4.75 -24.68
N ALA A 134 2.04 -5.62 -25.68
CA ALA A 134 1.60 -7.02 -25.55
C ALA A 134 2.30 -7.80 -24.42
N ARG A 135 3.58 -7.51 -24.17
CA ARG A 135 4.34 -8.12 -23.07
C ARG A 135 3.77 -7.73 -21.70
N GLN A 136 3.54 -6.44 -21.48
CA GLN A 136 2.97 -5.93 -20.23
C GLN A 136 1.58 -6.54 -19.99
N THR A 137 0.72 -6.56 -21.02
CA THR A 137 -0.61 -7.18 -20.95
C THR A 137 -0.53 -8.66 -20.58
N ALA A 138 0.34 -9.43 -21.24
CA ALA A 138 0.52 -10.85 -20.92
C ALA A 138 1.01 -11.07 -19.47
N LEU A 139 1.97 -10.28 -19.00
CA LEU A 139 2.46 -10.35 -17.62
C LEU A 139 1.36 -10.02 -16.59
N MET A 140 0.55 -8.99 -16.87
CA MET A 140 -0.58 -8.61 -16.03
C MET A 140 -1.62 -9.73 -15.96
N GLU A 141 -2.05 -10.26 -17.10
CA GLU A 141 -3.05 -11.32 -17.20
C GLU A 141 -2.58 -12.61 -16.52
N GLU A 142 -1.33 -13.01 -16.76
CA GLU A 142 -0.73 -14.17 -16.12
C GLU A 142 -0.71 -14.01 -14.59
N ASN A 143 -0.29 -12.84 -14.09
CA ASN A 143 -0.23 -12.58 -12.65
C ASN A 143 -1.62 -12.48 -12.00
N ALA A 144 -2.60 -11.91 -12.71
CA ALA A 144 -3.98 -11.80 -12.24
C ALA A 144 -4.69 -13.16 -12.17
N ALA A 145 -4.37 -14.09 -13.07
CA ALA A 145 -4.97 -15.42 -13.13
C ALA A 145 -4.52 -16.38 -12.03
N ARG A 146 -3.46 -16.05 -11.28
CA ARG A 146 -2.92 -16.92 -10.22
C ARG A 146 -3.88 -17.05 -9.03
N ASP A 147 -4.01 -18.23 -8.46
CA ASP A 147 -4.81 -18.43 -7.26
C ASP A 147 -4.18 -17.73 -6.04
N PRO A 148 -4.99 -17.22 -5.08
CA PRO A 148 -4.46 -16.65 -3.84
C PRO A 148 -3.51 -17.61 -3.11
N GLY A 149 -2.33 -17.11 -2.73
CA GLY A 149 -1.27 -17.90 -2.09
C GLY A 149 -0.29 -18.58 -3.06
N ASP A 150 -0.48 -18.45 -4.38
CA ASP A 150 0.51 -18.93 -5.35
C ASP A 150 1.87 -18.20 -5.14
N PRO A 151 2.97 -18.92 -4.89
CA PRO A 151 4.29 -18.33 -4.61
C PRO A 151 4.87 -17.51 -5.79
N LEU A 152 4.32 -17.66 -6.99
CA LEU A 152 4.74 -16.94 -8.18
C LEU A 152 3.98 -15.63 -8.39
N ILE A 153 3.01 -15.30 -7.54
CA ILE A 153 2.37 -13.98 -7.60
C ILE A 153 3.45 -12.90 -7.43
N MET A 154 3.50 -11.98 -8.40
CA MET A 154 4.26 -10.75 -8.29
C MET A 154 3.42 -9.71 -7.57
N TYR A 155 3.93 -9.22 -6.45
CA TYR A 155 3.31 -8.12 -5.72
C TYR A 155 3.98 -6.78 -6.04
N THR A 156 3.30 -5.70 -5.71
CA THR A 156 3.83 -4.34 -5.72
C THR A 156 3.46 -3.63 -4.42
N VAL A 157 4.16 -2.53 -4.16
CA VAL A 157 3.94 -1.68 -2.99
C VAL A 157 3.62 -0.27 -3.47
N GLY A 158 2.50 0.26 -3.00
CA GLY A 158 2.14 1.67 -3.13
C GLY A 158 2.16 2.33 -1.76
N ASP A 159 2.80 3.49 -1.64
CA ASP A 159 2.81 4.23 -0.38
C ASP A 159 2.76 5.75 -0.56
N TRP A 160 2.18 6.40 0.44
CA TRP A 160 2.33 7.83 0.66
C TRP A 160 2.10 8.17 2.14
N LEU A 161 2.68 9.28 2.59
CA LEU A 161 2.56 9.76 3.94
C LEU A 161 2.38 11.28 3.91
N ALA A 162 1.60 11.83 4.83
CA ALA A 162 1.45 13.26 5.01
C ALA A 162 2.81 13.90 5.28
N SER A 163 3.05 15.08 4.70
CA SER A 163 4.38 15.70 4.67
C SER A 163 4.96 16.02 6.06
N ALA A 164 4.09 16.27 7.05
CA ALA A 164 4.49 16.47 8.44
C ALA A 164 5.17 15.23 9.06
N TYR A 165 4.88 14.04 8.54
CA TYR A 165 5.40 12.75 9.03
C TYR A 165 6.60 12.24 8.22
N HIS A 166 7.06 12.99 7.22
CA HIS A 166 8.20 12.61 6.40
C HIS A 166 9.51 12.61 7.21
N ARG A 167 10.48 11.81 6.75
CA ARG A 167 11.85 11.70 7.32
C ARG A 167 11.93 11.22 8.77
N GLN A 168 10.84 10.67 9.30
CA GLN A 168 10.79 10.11 10.66
C GLN A 168 11.01 8.59 10.71
N GLY A 169 11.13 7.92 9.56
CA GLY A 169 11.29 6.46 9.50
C GLY A 169 9.99 5.66 9.67
N ILE A 170 8.83 6.33 9.69
CA ILE A 170 7.51 5.70 9.84
C ILE A 170 7.19 4.76 8.67
N MET A 171 7.24 5.25 7.42
CA MET A 171 6.89 4.43 6.26
C MET A 171 7.68 3.11 6.12
N PRO A 172 9.03 3.08 6.26
CA PRO A 172 9.74 1.81 6.20
C PRO A 172 9.39 0.87 7.36
N ALA A 173 9.04 1.40 8.54
CA ALA A 173 8.57 0.60 9.66
C ALA A 173 7.17 0.00 9.39
N VAL A 174 6.26 0.79 8.78
CA VAL A 174 4.94 0.33 8.33
C VAL A 174 5.08 -0.79 7.28
N LEU A 175 5.86 -0.56 6.23
CA LEU A 175 6.07 -1.55 5.17
C LEU A 175 6.62 -2.86 5.73
N GLY A 176 7.68 -2.80 6.55
CA GLY A 176 8.27 -3.98 7.15
C GLY A 176 7.29 -4.75 8.04
N ALA A 177 6.48 -4.04 8.83
CA ALA A 177 5.47 -4.68 9.67
C ALA A 177 4.36 -5.33 8.84
N LEU A 178 3.86 -4.68 7.79
CA LEU A 178 2.86 -5.28 6.89
C LEU A 178 3.40 -6.53 6.17
N MET A 179 4.65 -6.48 5.71
CA MET A 179 5.31 -7.63 5.08
C MET A 179 5.40 -8.82 6.03
N GLN A 180 5.88 -8.60 7.26
CA GLN A 180 6.13 -9.68 8.23
C GLN A 180 4.85 -10.21 8.89
N THR A 181 3.89 -9.34 9.19
CA THR A 181 2.67 -9.73 9.90
C THR A 181 1.63 -10.34 8.96
N TRP A 182 1.57 -9.90 7.70
CA TRP A 182 0.50 -10.34 6.79
C TRP A 182 1.01 -10.81 5.43
N ALA A 183 1.76 -9.99 4.70
CA ALA A 183 2.00 -10.29 3.28
C ALA A 183 2.77 -11.60 3.07
N ILE A 184 3.85 -11.84 3.83
CA ILE A 184 4.61 -13.08 3.75
C ILE A 184 3.79 -14.27 4.27
N PRO A 185 3.31 -14.29 5.54
CA PRO A 185 2.68 -15.49 6.10
C PRO A 185 1.26 -15.77 5.60
N ARG A 186 0.50 -14.73 5.23
CA ARG A 186 -0.94 -14.84 4.88
C ARG A 186 -1.21 -14.73 3.40
N LEU A 187 -0.45 -13.91 2.65
CA LEU A 187 -0.59 -13.84 1.18
C LEU A 187 0.35 -14.81 0.46
N GLY A 188 1.29 -15.44 1.16
CA GLY A 188 2.33 -16.28 0.52
C GLY A 188 3.32 -15.46 -0.31
N MET A 189 3.46 -14.16 -0.02
CA MET A 189 4.29 -13.24 -0.80
C MET A 189 5.76 -13.65 -0.76
N LYS A 190 6.31 -14.02 -1.93
CA LYS A 190 7.73 -14.36 -2.11
C LYS A 190 8.52 -13.37 -2.95
N GLN A 191 7.85 -12.54 -3.75
CA GLN A 191 8.50 -11.59 -4.64
C GLN A 191 7.67 -10.31 -4.79
N VAL A 192 8.37 -9.18 -4.85
CA VAL A 192 7.79 -7.85 -5.01
C VAL A 192 8.62 -7.07 -6.01
N LEU A 193 7.94 -6.44 -6.96
CA LEU A 193 8.49 -5.37 -7.79
C LEU A 193 7.82 -4.06 -7.39
N ALA A 194 8.60 -3.02 -7.14
CA ALA A 194 8.07 -1.69 -6.87
C ALA A 194 8.90 -0.66 -7.64
N CYS A 195 8.32 0.51 -7.83
CA CYS A 195 9.00 1.60 -8.50
C CYS A 195 8.82 2.92 -7.76
N ALA A 196 9.75 3.83 -7.99
CA ALA A 196 9.61 5.23 -7.62
C ALA A 196 10.15 6.08 -8.75
N PHE A 197 9.57 7.26 -8.99
CA PHE A 197 10.12 8.18 -9.98
C PHE A 197 11.59 8.50 -9.74
N VAL A 198 12.37 8.62 -10.81
CA VAL A 198 13.74 9.10 -10.73
C VAL A 198 13.76 10.47 -10.03
N GLY A 199 14.64 10.62 -9.06
CA GLY A 199 14.69 11.79 -8.15
C GLY A 199 13.94 11.61 -6.83
N ASN A 200 12.97 10.68 -6.74
CA ASN A 200 12.31 10.33 -5.48
C ASN A 200 13.16 9.36 -4.64
N ARG A 201 14.34 9.83 -4.21
CA ARG A 201 15.26 9.04 -3.37
C ARG A 201 14.66 8.69 -2.00
N ALA A 202 13.63 9.41 -1.56
CA ALA A 202 12.97 9.14 -0.29
C ALA A 202 12.22 7.80 -0.33
N SER A 203 11.44 7.54 -1.39
CA SER A 203 10.73 6.27 -1.58
C SER A 203 11.70 5.11 -1.80
N ILE A 204 12.78 5.28 -2.56
CA ILE A 204 13.81 4.22 -2.69
C ILE A 204 14.40 3.82 -1.35
N ARG A 205 14.68 4.78 -0.45
CA ARG A 205 15.15 4.45 0.91
C ARG A 205 14.11 3.71 1.76
N VAL A 206 12.81 3.83 1.49
CA VAL A 206 11.78 3.03 2.16
C VAL A 206 11.97 1.55 1.81
N PHE A 207 12.15 1.28 0.52
CA PHE A 207 12.36 -0.06 -0.01
C PHE A 207 13.70 -0.66 0.45
N GLU A 208 14.81 0.08 0.34
CA GLU A 208 16.14 -0.39 0.76
C GLU A 208 16.17 -0.82 2.23
N LYS A 209 15.49 -0.08 3.11
CA LYS A 209 15.38 -0.41 4.55
C LYS A 209 14.62 -1.71 4.81
N ASN A 210 13.85 -2.19 3.84
CA ASN A 210 13.12 -3.46 3.90
C ASN A 210 13.78 -4.54 3.03
N GLY A 211 15.06 -4.34 2.64
CA GLY A 211 15.86 -5.34 1.95
C GLY A 211 15.60 -5.43 0.44
N PHE A 212 14.84 -4.50 -0.14
CA PHE A 212 14.72 -4.39 -1.58
C PHE A 212 16.05 -3.96 -2.19
N LYS A 213 16.29 -4.40 -3.41
CA LYS A 213 17.48 -4.07 -4.20
C LYS A 213 17.06 -3.32 -5.45
N HIS A 214 17.77 -2.25 -5.77
CA HIS A 214 17.63 -1.60 -7.07
C HIS A 214 18.10 -2.54 -8.18
N ILE A 215 17.25 -2.74 -9.19
CA ILE A 215 17.52 -3.66 -10.32
C ILE A 215 17.69 -2.93 -11.66
N GLY A 216 17.37 -1.64 -11.72
CA GLY A 216 17.53 -0.84 -12.92
C GLY A 216 16.60 0.36 -12.96
N ASP A 217 16.78 1.18 -13.99
CA ASP A 217 15.92 2.32 -14.29
C ASP A 217 15.20 2.07 -15.61
N VAL A 218 13.93 2.43 -15.69
CA VAL A 218 13.17 2.42 -16.94
C VAL A 218 12.95 3.88 -17.36
N PRO A 219 13.58 4.33 -18.46
CA PRO A 219 13.43 5.70 -18.91
C PRO A 219 12.05 5.94 -19.51
N ASP A 220 11.50 7.15 -19.31
CA ASP A 220 10.30 7.65 -19.99
C ASP A 220 9.11 6.68 -19.97
N LEU A 221 8.85 6.06 -18.81
CA LEU A 221 7.85 5.01 -18.68
C LEU A 221 6.46 5.55 -18.40
N VAL A 222 6.34 6.48 -17.45
CA VAL A 222 5.06 6.90 -16.90
C VAL A 222 4.65 8.24 -17.52
N PRO A 223 3.54 8.32 -18.27
CA PRO A 223 3.02 9.57 -18.77
C PRO A 223 2.39 10.37 -17.62
N MET A 224 2.75 11.65 -17.50
CA MET A 224 2.24 12.54 -16.47
C MET A 224 1.21 13.52 -17.04
N PRO A 225 0.12 13.82 -16.32
CA PRO A 225 -0.80 14.89 -16.72
C PRO A 225 -0.12 16.26 -16.62
N GLU A 226 -0.57 17.22 -17.43
CA GLU A 226 -0.07 18.61 -17.43
C GLU A 226 -0.14 19.25 -16.03
N SER A 227 -1.16 18.93 -15.24
CA SER A 227 -1.29 19.44 -13.87
C SER A 227 -0.19 18.94 -12.92
N LYS A 228 0.57 17.91 -13.30
CA LYS A 228 1.75 17.40 -12.59
C LYS A 228 3.05 17.61 -13.36
N GLY A 229 3.06 18.57 -14.30
CA GLY A 229 4.24 18.96 -15.07
C GLY A 229 4.35 18.34 -16.47
N GLY A 230 3.41 17.47 -16.87
CA GLY A 230 3.37 16.87 -18.21
C GLY A 230 4.55 15.94 -18.53
N GLY A 231 4.57 15.45 -19.76
CA GLY A 231 5.66 14.63 -20.30
C GLY A 231 5.74 13.20 -19.75
N MET A 232 6.87 12.55 -20.01
CA MET A 232 7.17 11.20 -19.53
C MET A 232 8.12 11.27 -18.34
N ARG A 233 7.95 10.37 -17.35
CA ARG A 233 8.87 10.23 -16.22
C ARG A 233 9.50 8.85 -16.21
N SER A 234 10.80 8.85 -15.97
CA SER A 234 11.58 7.64 -15.69
C SER A 234 11.35 7.16 -14.26
N VAL A 235 11.48 5.85 -14.05
CA VAL A 235 11.35 5.21 -12.73
C VAL A 235 12.58 4.42 -12.37
N HIS A 236 12.96 4.44 -11.10
CA HIS A 236 13.80 3.44 -10.48
C HIS A 236 12.95 2.21 -10.19
N VAL A 237 13.43 1.01 -10.54
CA VAL A 237 12.78 -0.26 -10.23
C VAL A 237 13.58 -0.97 -9.15
N VAL A 238 12.87 -1.43 -8.13
CA VAL A 238 13.41 -2.20 -7.01
C VAL A 238 12.71 -3.54 -6.90
N GLU A 239 13.46 -4.56 -6.52
CA GLU A 239 12.97 -5.91 -6.32
C GLU A 239 13.23 -6.36 -4.89
N TRP A 240 12.26 -7.05 -4.30
CA TRP A 240 12.46 -7.86 -3.10
C TRP A 240 12.10 -9.31 -3.40
N ARG A 241 12.91 -10.23 -2.87
CA ARG A 241 12.66 -11.67 -2.92
C ARG A 241 12.86 -12.24 -1.52
N LEU A 242 11.98 -13.15 -1.13
CA LEU A 242 12.11 -13.90 0.12
C LEU A 242 13.38 -14.76 0.04
N ASP A 243 14.28 -14.59 1.01
CA ASP A 243 15.48 -15.43 1.14
C ASP A 243 15.12 -16.68 1.96
N GLU A 244 14.88 -17.81 1.30
CA GLU A 244 14.50 -19.09 1.94
C GLU A 244 15.65 -19.73 2.74
N ARG A 245 16.81 -19.06 2.86
CA ARG A 245 18.02 -19.55 3.55
C ARG A 245 18.18 -19.03 4.99
N LYS A 246 17.17 -18.37 5.55
CA LYS A 246 17.17 -17.87 6.93
C LYS A 246 16.03 -18.45 7.75
#